data_AF-A0A2E1TXL5-F1
#
_entry.id   AF-A0A2E1TXL5-F1
#
_cell.length_a   1.000
_cell.length_b   1.000
_cell.length_c   1.000
_cell.angle_alpha   90.00
_cell.angle_beta   90.00
_cell.angle_gamma   90.00
#
_symmetry.space_group_name_H-M   'P 1'
#
loop_
_entity.id
_entity.type
_entity.pdbx_description
1 polymer ?
#
loop_
_entity_poly.entity_id
_entity_poly.type
_entity_poly.pdbx_seq_one_letter_code
_entity_poly.pdbx_strand_id
1 'polypeptide(L)'
;MSKRLNFLLLSLAIVSNLAASQEMPEHPSLVGSWEGPLVIGRDSTNLAFTFSIQEGEYAAALISGGMGIYGMPADTVRVDGRNITIRIPRLDLEFTGTIRLNESGDEIIRIDGDWFQYSEMVPVVLLPVDQPTF
;
A
#
# COMPACT_ATOMS: atom_id res chain seq x y z
N MET A 1 39.35 -71.25 3.06
CA MET A 1 37.99 -70.78 3.41
C MET A 1 38.11 -70.03 4.73
N SER A 2 37.81 -68.74 4.89
CA SER A 2 37.01 -67.76 4.15
C SER A 2 37.60 -66.35 4.38
N LYS A 3 37.61 -65.52 3.34
CA LYS A 3 37.97 -64.09 3.39
C LYS A 3 36.84 -63.32 4.10
N ARG A 4 37.16 -62.28 4.87
CA ARG A 4 36.21 -61.19 5.16
C ARG A 4 36.82 -59.85 4.80
N LEU A 5 35.94 -59.05 4.20
CA LEU A 5 36.15 -57.93 3.30
C LEU A 5 35.93 -56.61 4.05
N ASN A 6 36.72 -55.60 3.69
CA ASN A 6 36.69 -54.19 4.16
C ASN A 6 35.28 -53.59 4.27
N PHE A 7 35.12 -52.55 5.09
CA PHE A 7 34.54 -51.29 4.59
C PHE A 7 35.01 -50.08 5.42
N LEU A 8 35.66 -49.14 4.72
CA LEU A 8 36.10 -47.83 5.18
C LEU A 8 34.87 -46.90 5.14
N LEU A 9 34.51 -46.27 6.26
CA LEU A 9 33.45 -45.26 6.33
C LEU A 9 34.01 -43.91 5.89
N LEU A 10 33.57 -43.42 4.72
CA LEU A 10 33.83 -42.07 4.22
C LEU A 10 32.58 -41.23 4.48
N SER A 11 32.61 -40.35 5.48
CA SER A 11 31.52 -39.41 5.78
C SER A 11 31.56 -38.24 4.79
N LEU A 12 30.56 -38.19 3.91
CA LEU A 12 30.33 -37.07 2.99
C LEU A 12 29.44 -36.02 3.69
N ALA A 13 30.03 -34.88 4.08
CA ALA A 13 29.27 -33.74 4.60
C ALA A 13 28.62 -32.99 3.43
N ILE A 14 27.30 -33.10 3.29
CA ILE A 14 26.51 -32.32 2.35
C ILE A 14 26.30 -30.92 2.95
N VAL A 15 26.94 -29.90 2.38
CA VAL A 15 26.71 -28.51 2.76
C VAL A 15 25.47 -28.03 1.99
N SER A 16 24.33 -28.02 2.67
CA SER A 16 23.08 -27.47 2.12
C SER A 16 23.17 -25.94 2.13
N ASN A 17 23.39 -25.32 0.97
CA ASN A 17 23.15 -23.89 0.79
C ASN A 17 21.65 -23.64 0.93
N LEU A 18 21.21 -23.15 2.09
CA LEU A 18 19.91 -22.48 2.21
C LEU A 18 20.04 -21.13 1.50
N ALA A 19 19.69 -21.11 0.20
CA ALA A 19 19.30 -19.87 -0.45
C ALA A 19 18.01 -19.42 0.24
N ALA A 20 18.08 -18.35 1.03
CA ALA A 20 16.91 -17.65 1.50
C ALA A 20 16.17 -17.11 0.27
N SER A 21 15.01 -17.69 -0.07
CA SER A 21 14.07 -17.05 -0.99
C SER A 21 13.70 -15.71 -0.36
N GLN A 22 14.14 -14.61 -0.97
CA GLN A 22 13.54 -13.32 -0.70
C GLN A 22 12.16 -13.36 -1.35
N GLU A 23 11.11 -13.51 -0.55
CA GLU A 23 9.75 -13.25 -1.00
C GLU A 23 9.71 -11.81 -1.51
N MET A 24 9.60 -11.62 -2.83
CA MET A 24 9.18 -10.34 -3.37
C MET A 24 7.82 -10.03 -2.73
N PRO A 25 7.59 -8.80 -2.22
CA PRO A 25 6.25 -8.44 -1.80
C PRO A 25 5.31 -8.73 -2.96
N GLU A 26 4.25 -9.51 -2.72
CA GLU A 26 3.33 -10.00 -3.76
C GLU A 26 2.72 -8.86 -4.59
N HIS A 27 2.79 -7.62 -4.10
CA HIS A 27 2.30 -6.42 -4.74
C HIS A 27 3.25 -5.22 -4.54
N PRO A 28 3.28 -4.27 -5.49
CA PRO A 28 3.99 -3.01 -5.32
C PRO A 28 3.54 -2.26 -4.07
N SER A 29 4.46 -1.52 -3.45
CA SER A 29 4.19 -0.76 -2.23
C SER A 29 3.30 0.45 -2.51
N LEU A 30 2.36 0.72 -1.60
CA LEU A 30 1.51 1.91 -1.63
C LEU A 30 2.21 3.17 -1.06
N VAL A 31 3.36 3.01 -0.41
CA VAL A 31 4.14 4.10 0.21
C VAL A 31 4.42 5.19 -0.82
N GLY A 32 4.12 6.45 -0.47
CA GLY A 32 4.19 7.58 -1.39
C GLY A 32 2.95 8.46 -1.30
N SER A 33 2.87 9.47 -2.16
CA SER A 33 1.75 10.41 -2.21
C SER A 33 0.86 10.15 -3.41
N TRP A 34 -0.46 10.23 -3.19
CA TRP A 34 -1.49 9.96 -4.18
C TRP A 34 -2.48 11.11 -4.21
N GLU A 35 -2.51 11.85 -5.31
CA GLU A 35 -3.25 13.10 -5.44
C GLU A 35 -4.37 12.99 -6.48
N GLY A 36 -5.51 13.62 -6.22
CA GLY A 36 -6.59 13.74 -7.19
C GLY A 36 -7.58 14.86 -6.87
N PRO A 37 -8.45 15.19 -7.83
CA PRO A 37 -9.51 16.15 -7.62
C PRO A 37 -10.63 15.56 -6.75
N LEU A 38 -11.22 16.41 -5.92
CA LEU A 38 -12.42 16.15 -5.13
C LEU A 38 -13.44 17.23 -5.43
N VAL A 39 -14.60 16.81 -5.93
CA VAL A 39 -15.69 17.71 -6.30
C VAL A 39 -16.88 17.41 -5.39
N ILE A 40 -17.14 18.32 -4.44
CA ILE A 40 -18.27 18.23 -3.51
C ILE A 40 -19.26 19.31 -3.87
N GLY A 41 -20.47 18.92 -4.30
CA GLY A 41 -21.46 19.85 -4.82
C GLY A 41 -20.95 20.72 -5.98
N ARG A 42 -20.66 22.01 -5.71
CA ARG A 42 -20.12 22.97 -6.69
C ARG A 42 -18.65 23.34 -6.45
N ASP A 43 -18.10 22.91 -5.32
CA ASP A 43 -16.74 23.22 -4.92
C ASP A 43 -15.81 22.14 -5.46
N SER A 44 -14.63 22.56 -5.89
CA SER A 44 -13.58 21.67 -6.39
C SER A 44 -12.30 21.99 -5.64
N THR A 45 -11.65 20.95 -5.12
CA THR A 45 -10.34 21.02 -4.46
C THR A 45 -9.50 19.84 -4.92
N ASN A 46 -8.19 19.89 -4.69
CA ASN A 46 -7.36 18.70 -4.73
C ASN A 46 -7.19 18.14 -3.31
N LEU A 47 -7.03 16.83 -3.23
CA LEU A 47 -6.61 16.14 -2.03
C LEU A 47 -5.44 15.21 -2.34
N ALA A 48 -4.64 14.93 -1.33
CA ALA A 48 -3.62 13.91 -1.40
C ALA A 48 -3.63 13.06 -0.12
N PHE A 49 -3.48 11.75 -0.30
CA PHE A 49 -3.09 10.85 0.78
C PHE A 49 -1.60 10.52 0.64
N THR A 50 -0.83 10.76 1.68
CA THR A 50 0.57 10.29 1.78
C THR A 50 0.62 9.05 2.67
N PHE A 51 0.91 7.90 2.07
CA PHE A 51 1.05 6.63 2.77
C PHE A 51 2.49 6.42 3.25
N SER A 52 2.62 5.82 4.42
CA SER A 52 3.87 5.43 5.05
C SER A 52 3.70 4.09 5.76
N ILE A 53 4.80 3.52 6.27
CA ILE A 53 4.76 2.36 7.16
C ILE A 53 5.11 2.82 8.57
N GLN A 54 4.25 2.49 9.54
CA GLN A 54 4.45 2.73 10.97
C GLN A 54 4.22 1.43 11.71
N GLU A 55 5.20 1.00 12.52
CA GLU A 55 5.12 -0.25 13.29
C GLU A 55 4.83 -1.51 12.44
N GLY A 56 5.19 -1.48 11.16
CA GLY A 56 4.96 -2.58 10.21
C GLY A 56 3.60 -2.56 9.52
N GLU A 57 2.74 -1.59 9.83
CA GLU A 57 1.43 -1.40 9.22
C GLU A 57 1.39 -0.13 8.36
N TYR A 58 0.43 -0.06 7.43
CA TYR A 58 0.19 1.15 6.66
C TYR A 58 -0.38 2.26 7.55
N ALA A 59 0.14 3.46 7.37
CA ALA A 59 -0.41 4.70 7.90
C ALA A 59 -0.59 5.70 6.76
N ALA A 60 -1.48 6.69 6.92
CA ALA A 60 -1.72 7.71 5.91
C ALA A 60 -1.99 9.07 6.57
N ALA A 61 -1.59 10.14 5.87
CA ALA A 61 -1.97 11.50 6.20
C ALA A 61 -2.69 12.15 5.02
N LEU A 62 -3.77 12.87 5.32
CA LEU A 62 -4.54 13.64 4.36
C LEU A 62 -4.02 15.08 4.28
N ILE A 63 -3.88 15.60 3.07
CA ILE A 63 -3.63 17.02 2.79
C ILE A 63 -4.67 17.49 1.77
N SER A 64 -5.24 18.68 1.97
CA SER A 64 -6.12 19.36 1.02
C SER A 64 -6.08 20.87 1.30
N GLY A 65 -5.42 21.63 0.43
CA GLY A 65 -5.27 23.08 0.59
C GLY A 65 -6.61 23.82 0.55
N GLY A 66 -7.51 23.44 -0.35
CA GLY A 66 -8.86 24.03 -0.46
C GLY A 66 -9.76 23.73 0.74
N MET A 67 -9.47 22.67 1.50
CA MET A 67 -10.16 22.34 2.75
C MET A 67 -9.40 22.81 4.01
N GLY A 68 -8.21 23.41 3.87
CA GLY A 68 -7.37 23.82 5.00
C GLY A 68 -6.80 22.65 5.82
N ILE A 69 -6.60 21.48 5.20
CA ILE A 69 -6.08 20.28 5.85
C ILE A 69 -4.59 20.13 5.51
N TYR A 70 -3.73 20.14 6.52
CA TYR A 70 -2.27 20.12 6.35
C TYR A 70 -1.62 18.94 7.10
N GLY A 71 -1.84 17.72 6.60
CA GLY A 71 -1.23 16.51 7.16
C GLY A 71 -2.05 15.87 8.29
N MET A 72 -3.38 15.84 8.15
CA MET A 72 -4.27 15.18 9.11
C MET A 72 -4.01 13.66 9.10
N PRO A 73 -3.50 13.06 10.20
CA PRO A 73 -3.25 11.63 10.23
C PRO A 73 -4.58 10.87 10.24
N ALA A 74 -4.63 9.77 9.50
CA ALA A 74 -5.76 8.86 9.54
C ALA A 74 -5.77 8.03 10.82
N ASP A 75 -6.96 7.82 11.37
CA ASP A 75 -7.17 6.98 12.55
C ASP A 75 -7.15 5.49 12.19
N THR A 76 -7.45 5.16 10.94
CA THR A 76 -7.41 3.78 10.44
C THR A 76 -6.97 3.78 8.98
N VAL A 77 -6.03 2.89 8.65
CA VAL A 77 -5.68 2.53 7.29
C VAL A 77 -5.66 1.02 7.20
N ARG A 78 -6.51 0.45 6.34
CA ARG A 78 -6.59 -0.99 6.08
C ARG A 78 -6.29 -1.23 4.60
N VAL A 79 -5.40 -2.17 4.33
CA VAL A 79 -5.07 -2.60 2.95
C VAL A 79 -5.24 -4.11 2.88
N ASP A 80 -6.19 -4.57 2.08
CA ASP A 80 -6.51 -5.99 1.89
C ASP A 80 -6.42 -6.36 0.43
N GLY A 81 -5.28 -6.95 0.05
CA GLY A 81 -4.93 -7.13 -1.35
C GLY A 81 -4.87 -5.77 -2.05
N ARG A 82 -5.85 -5.50 -2.92
CA ARG A 82 -5.95 -4.24 -3.67
C ARG A 82 -6.94 -3.24 -3.08
N ASN A 83 -7.68 -3.60 -2.04
CA ASN A 83 -8.70 -2.72 -1.46
C ASN A 83 -8.10 -1.91 -0.32
N ILE A 84 -8.40 -0.62 -0.30
CA ILE A 84 -7.96 0.33 0.72
C ILE A 84 -9.19 0.85 1.47
N THR A 85 -9.08 0.98 2.79
CA THR A 85 -10.03 1.74 3.60
C THR A 85 -9.26 2.69 4.50
N ILE A 86 -9.59 3.97 4.44
CA ILE A 86 -9.02 5.02 5.29
C ILE A 86 -10.17 5.67 6.05
N ARG A 87 -10.01 5.85 7.37
CA ARG A 87 -11.02 6.52 8.20
C ARG A 87 -10.39 7.65 8.98
N ILE A 88 -11.07 8.80 8.96
CA ILE A 88 -10.74 9.97 9.77
C ILE A 88 -12.02 10.45 10.45
N PRO A 89 -12.48 9.77 11.52
CA PRO A 89 -13.80 10.03 12.12
C PRO A 89 -13.99 11.47 12.58
N ARG A 90 -12.92 12.16 12.98
CA ARG A 90 -12.96 13.58 13.38
C ARG A 90 -13.31 14.54 12.22
N LEU A 91 -13.22 14.08 10.98
CA LEU A 91 -13.67 14.79 9.78
C LEU A 91 -14.96 14.19 9.20
N ASP A 92 -15.59 13.22 9.87
CA ASP A 92 -16.70 12.41 9.33
C ASP A 92 -16.36 11.78 7.97
N LEU A 93 -15.11 11.34 7.81
CA LEU A 93 -14.53 10.93 6.54
C LEU A 93 -14.22 9.44 6.51
N GLU A 94 -14.67 8.79 5.45
CA GLU A 94 -14.22 7.47 5.03
C GLU A 94 -13.83 7.51 3.54
N PHE A 95 -12.66 6.95 3.20
CA PHE A 95 -12.25 6.74 1.83
C PHE A 95 -12.10 5.24 1.58
N THR A 96 -12.75 4.74 0.54
CA THR A 96 -12.58 3.36 0.07
C THR A 96 -12.00 3.36 -1.33
N GLY A 97 -10.91 2.61 -1.55
CA GLY A 97 -10.19 2.62 -2.82
C GLY A 97 -9.85 1.23 -3.34
N THR A 98 -9.65 1.13 -4.65
CA THR A 98 -9.09 -0.06 -5.32
C THR A 98 -7.82 0.34 -6.07
N ILE A 99 -6.71 -0.30 -5.71
CA ILE A 99 -5.42 -0.19 -6.39
C ILE A 99 -5.54 -0.71 -7.82
N ARG A 100 -5.08 0.09 -8.79
CA ARG A 100 -4.95 -0.30 -10.20
C ARG A 100 -3.48 -0.46 -10.53
N LEU A 101 -3.15 -1.60 -11.12
CA LEU A 101 -1.80 -1.92 -11.54
C LEU A 101 -1.63 -1.67 -13.05
N ASN A 102 -0.38 -1.49 -13.48
CA ASN A 102 -0.04 -1.56 -14.89
C ASN A 102 -0.25 -3.00 -15.44
N GLU A 103 -0.02 -3.19 -16.75
CA GLU A 103 -0.21 -4.49 -17.40
C GLU A 103 0.70 -5.60 -16.84
N SER A 104 1.89 -5.24 -16.35
CA SER A 104 2.87 -6.20 -15.80
C SER A 104 2.56 -6.57 -14.35
N GLY A 105 1.73 -5.79 -13.65
CA GLY A 105 1.35 -6.00 -12.25
C GLY A 105 2.41 -5.52 -11.24
N ASP A 106 3.47 -4.86 -11.69
CA ASP A 106 4.62 -4.47 -10.86
C ASP A 106 4.60 -3.00 -10.42
N GLU A 107 3.65 -2.20 -10.92
CA GLU A 107 3.50 -0.79 -10.59
C GLU A 107 2.04 -0.45 -10.29
N ILE A 108 1.80 0.35 -9.25
CA ILE A 108 0.50 0.97 -9.01
C ILE A 108 0.41 2.23 -9.87
N ILE A 109 -0.55 2.28 -10.78
CA ILE A 109 -0.73 3.42 -11.71
C ILE A 109 -1.75 4.44 -11.22
N ARG A 110 -2.71 4.01 -10.37
CA ARG A 110 -3.72 4.89 -9.74
C ARG A 110 -4.50 4.14 -8.66
N ILE A 111 -5.29 4.88 -7.89
CA ILE A 111 -6.30 4.36 -6.98
C ILE A 111 -7.65 4.89 -7.45
N ASP A 112 -8.58 3.99 -7.76
CA ASP A 112 -9.99 4.35 -8.02
C ASP A 112 -10.73 4.24 -6.69
N GLY A 113 -11.31 5.31 -6.18
CA GLY A 113 -11.98 5.28 -4.88
C GLY A 113 -13.22 6.13 -4.77
N ASP A 114 -13.84 6.03 -3.61
CA ASP A 114 -15.01 6.78 -3.19
C ASP A 114 -14.66 7.52 -1.90
N TRP A 115 -14.88 8.82 -1.92
CA TRP A 115 -14.84 9.70 -0.76
C TRP A 115 -16.23 9.79 -0.16
N PHE A 116 -16.39 9.38 1.09
CA PHE A 116 -17.63 9.49 1.83
C PHE A 116 -17.48 10.48 2.98
N GLN A 117 -18.27 11.55 2.97
CA GLN A 117 -18.27 12.56 4.02
C GLN A 117 -19.65 13.23 4.13
N TYR A 118 -20.16 13.44 5.35
CA TYR A 118 -21.46 14.09 5.58
C TYR A 118 -22.62 13.48 4.78
N SER A 119 -22.62 12.16 4.61
CA SER A 119 -23.59 11.41 3.78
C SER A 119 -23.52 11.65 2.26
N GLU A 120 -22.49 12.36 1.78
CA GLU A 120 -22.20 12.49 0.34
C GLU A 120 -21.13 11.46 -0.05
N MET A 121 -21.32 10.81 -1.19
CA MET A 121 -20.36 9.89 -1.79
C MET A 121 -19.87 10.48 -3.12
N VAL A 122 -18.57 10.71 -3.23
CA VAL A 122 -17.92 11.33 -4.39
C VAL A 122 -16.85 10.38 -4.93
N PRO A 123 -16.92 9.98 -6.22
CA PRO A 123 -15.85 9.19 -6.82
C PRO A 123 -14.58 10.05 -6.99
N VAL A 124 -13.43 9.49 -6.65
CA VAL A 124 -12.11 10.12 -6.73
C VAL A 124 -11.13 9.18 -7.41
N VAL A 125 -10.29 9.73 -8.28
CA VAL A 125 -9.15 9.01 -8.87
C VAL A 125 -7.88 9.66 -8.37
N LEU A 126 -7.02 8.89 -7.70
CA LEU A 126 -5.74 9.37 -7.20
C LEU A 126 -4.60 8.83 -8.07
N LEU A 127 -3.72 9.73 -8.49
CA LEU A 127 -2.52 9.44 -9.27
C LEU A 127 -1.29 9.58 -8.37
N PRO A 128 -0.23 8.78 -8.61
CA PRO A 128 1.00 8.91 -7.84
C PRO A 128 1.67 10.26 -8.15
N VAL A 129 2.19 10.90 -7.12
CA VAL A 129 2.96 12.15 -7.21
C VAL A 129 4.18 12.09 -6.30
N ASP A 130 5.28 12.76 -6.69
CA ASP A 130 6.50 12.82 -5.86
C ASP A 130 6.23 13.51 -4.50
N GLN A 131 5.43 14.57 -4.54
CA GLN A 131 4.93 15.31 -3.39
C GLN A 131 3.60 16.00 -3.74
N PRO A 132 2.69 16.21 -2.76
CA PRO A 132 1.45 16.96 -2.99
C PRO A 132 1.76 18.36 -3.55
N THR A 133 0.94 18.81 -4.50
CA THR A 133 1.25 20.01 -5.30
C THR A 133 0.74 21.33 -4.72
N PHE A 134 0.16 21.32 -3.51
CA PHE A 134 -0.55 22.46 -2.90
C PHE A 134 -0.25 22.62 -1.40
#